data_AF-A0A973GSK0-F1
#
_entry.id   AF-A0A973GSK0-F1
#
_cell.length_a   1.000
_cell.length_b   1.000
_cell.length_c   1.000
_cell.angle_alpha   90.00
_cell.angle_beta   90.00
_cell.angle_gamma   90.00
#
_symmetry.space_group_name_H-M   'P 1'
#
loop_
_entity.id
_entity.type
_entity.pdbx_description
1 polymer ?
#
loop_
_entity_poly.entity_id
_entity_poly.type
_entity_poly.pdbx_seq_one_letter_code
_entity_poly.pdbx_strand_id
1 'polypeptide(L)'
;MKRRRFTPEFKRSIIEQLLSETAGPAELCRRYNVSSGLLFTWKKQYAQGKLDSDPSREVELQARVRNLEQMLGKLTLENEFLKKALRNSLKQSETKDSSLPRTAASYAALKGGAN
;
A
#
# COMPACT_ATOMS: atom_id res chain seq x y z
N MET A 1 25.29 -12.36 21.03
CA MET A 1 25.12 -13.79 20.68
C MET A 1 24.56 -13.90 19.26
N LYS A 2 25.30 -14.47 18.31
CA LYS A 2 24.86 -14.61 16.90
C LYS A 2 23.92 -15.81 16.79
N ARG A 3 22.64 -15.59 16.45
CA ARG A 3 21.67 -16.69 16.27
C ARG A 3 22.05 -17.49 15.02
N ARG A 4 22.12 -18.82 15.15
CA ARG A 4 22.30 -19.74 14.01
C ARG A 4 21.11 -19.58 13.06
N ARG A 5 21.36 -19.24 11.79
CA ARG A 5 20.34 -19.17 10.74
C ARG A 5 20.28 -20.53 10.05
N PHE A 6 19.06 -21.01 9.79
CA PHE A 6 18.79 -22.21 9.03
C PHE A 6 18.10 -21.82 7.74
N THR A 7 18.46 -22.47 6.63
CA THR A 7 17.83 -22.22 5.33
C THR A 7 16.39 -22.75 5.34
N PRO A 8 15.47 -22.12 4.59
CA PRO A 8 14.09 -22.56 4.50
C PRO A 8 13.95 -24.02 4.06
N GLU A 9 14.77 -24.46 3.10
CA GLU A 9 14.79 -25.83 2.58
C GLU A 9 15.16 -26.84 3.67
N PHE A 10 16.14 -26.50 4.52
CA PHE A 10 16.56 -27.34 5.63
C PHE A 10 15.46 -27.47 6.68
N LYS A 11 14.76 -26.37 7.00
CA LYS A 11 13.63 -26.43 7.93
C LYS A 11 12.50 -27.29 7.35
N ARG A 12 12.20 -27.14 6.06
CA ARG A 12 11.13 -27.86 5.36
C ARG A 12 11.39 -29.37 5.38
N SER A 13 12.61 -29.80 5.05
CA SER A 13 12.95 -31.24 5.03
C SER A 13 12.83 -31.90 6.41
N ILE A 14 13.16 -31.19 7.49
CA ILE A 14 13.00 -31.70 8.86
C ILE A 14 11.53 -31.79 9.24
N ILE A 15 10.73 -30.77 8.90
CA ILE A 15 9.30 -30.77 9.21
C ILE A 15 8.56 -31.83 8.39
N GLU A 16 8.93 -32.05 7.14
CA GLU A 16 8.37 -33.13 6.32
C GLU A 16 8.69 -34.51 6.91
N GLN A 17 9.93 -34.76 7.35
CA GLN A 17 10.26 -36.01 8.06
C GLN A 17 9.46 -36.19 9.36
N LEU A 18 9.22 -35.09 10.09
CA LEU A 18 8.40 -35.11 11.30
C LEU A 18 6.93 -35.40 11.01
N LEU A 19 6.38 -34.87 9.90
CA LEU A 19 4.98 -35.05 9.50
C LEU A 19 4.74 -36.42 8.85
N SER A 20 5.72 -36.96 8.15
CA SER A 20 5.69 -38.32 7.57
C SER A 20 5.91 -39.42 8.61
N GLU A 21 6.03 -39.07 9.90
CA GLU A 21 6.27 -39.98 11.03
C GLU A 21 7.48 -40.91 10.87
N THR A 22 8.39 -40.59 9.93
CA THR A 22 9.55 -41.41 9.60
C THR A 22 10.60 -41.38 10.71
N ALA A 23 10.64 -40.30 11.50
CA ALA A 23 11.52 -40.15 12.63
C ALA A 23 10.82 -39.37 13.76
N GLY A 24 11.07 -39.79 15.00
CA GLY A 24 10.49 -39.14 16.17
C GLY A 24 11.10 -37.75 16.45
N PRO A 25 10.39 -36.85 17.17
CA PRO A 25 10.89 -35.51 17.49
C PRO A 25 12.25 -35.54 18.20
N ALA A 26 12.42 -36.43 19.17
CA ALA A 26 13.65 -36.58 19.94
C ALA A 26 14.83 -37.12 19.11
N GLU A 27 14.54 -37.89 18.06
CA GLU A 27 15.56 -38.38 17.13
C GLU A 27 16.02 -37.26 16.20
N LEU A 28 15.07 -36.52 15.60
CA LEU A 28 15.36 -35.37 14.74
C LEU A 28 16.16 -34.29 15.48
N CYS A 29 15.81 -34.00 16.74
CA CYS A 29 16.56 -33.07 17.58
C CYS A 29 18.03 -33.48 17.75
N ARG A 30 18.29 -34.78 17.98
CA ARG A 30 19.66 -35.32 18.13
C ARG A 30 20.41 -35.34 16.80
N ARG A 31 19.78 -35.85 15.74
CA ARG A 31 20.37 -36.00 14.41
C ARG A 31 20.80 -34.66 13.80
N TYR A 32 19.95 -33.65 13.91
CA TYR A 32 20.20 -32.33 13.30
C TYR A 32 20.77 -31.30 14.29
N ASN A 33 20.98 -31.68 15.55
CA ASN A 33 21.41 -30.82 16.65
C ASN A 33 20.52 -29.56 16.76
N VAL A 34 19.21 -29.79 16.83
CA VAL A 34 18.15 -28.77 16.90
C VAL A 34 17.38 -28.94 18.21
N SER A 35 17.07 -27.85 18.90
CA SER A 35 16.26 -27.92 20.12
C SER A 35 14.81 -28.27 19.81
N SER A 36 14.15 -28.99 20.71
CA SER A 36 12.74 -29.36 20.58
C SER A 36 11.83 -28.14 20.41
N GLY A 37 12.06 -27.07 21.18
CA GLY A 37 11.32 -25.81 21.05
C GLY A 37 11.42 -25.17 19.66
N LEU A 38 12.60 -25.25 19.03
CA LEU A 38 12.78 -24.74 17.66
C LEU A 38 12.03 -25.62 16.64
N LEU A 39 12.05 -26.93 16.82
CA LEU A 39 11.31 -27.88 15.97
C LEU A 39 9.80 -27.62 16.02
N PHE A 40 9.22 -27.43 17.22
CA PHE A 40 7.79 -27.08 17.36
C PHE A 40 7.46 -25.70 16.78
N THR A 41 8.37 -24.74 16.90
CA THR A 41 8.22 -23.42 16.27
C THR A 41 8.15 -23.55 14.75
N TRP A 42 9.04 -24.33 14.14
CA TRP A 42 9.02 -24.61 12.70
C TRP A 42 7.77 -25.36 12.27
N LYS A 43 7.30 -26.34 13.05
CA LYS A 43 6.02 -27.04 12.78
C LYS A 43 4.86 -26.05 12.72
N LYS A 44 4.78 -25.12 13.68
CA LYS A 44 3.77 -24.06 13.70
C LYS A 44 3.91 -23.12 12.50
N GLN A 45 5.13 -22.69 12.17
CA GLN A 45 5.38 -21.82 11.02
C GLN A 45 5.03 -22.50 9.69
N TYR A 46 5.32 -23.79 9.55
CA TYR A 46 4.96 -24.58 8.38
C TYR A 46 3.44 -24.66 8.20
N ALA A 47 2.69 -24.95 9.27
CA ALA A 47 1.23 -24.96 9.24
C ALA A 47 0.60 -23.59 8.87
N GLN A 48 1.32 -22.50 9.12
CA GLN A 48 0.90 -21.14 8.79
C GLN A 48 1.41 -20.66 7.41
N GLY A 49 2.19 -21.48 6.68
CA GLY A 49 2.85 -21.07 5.44
C GLY A 49 3.96 -20.02 5.62
N LYS A 50 4.46 -19.84 6.85
CA LYS A 50 5.44 -18.81 7.24
C LYS A 50 6.84 -19.36 7.53
N LEU A 51 7.13 -20.61 7.15
CA LEU A 51 8.43 -21.25 7.43
C LEU A 51 9.61 -20.52 6.77
N ASP A 52 9.33 -19.93 5.61
CA ASP A 52 10.29 -19.25 4.75
C ASP A 52 10.34 -17.73 5.02
N SER A 53 9.47 -17.22 5.89
CA SER A 53 9.42 -15.80 6.25
C SER A 53 10.62 -15.44 7.12
N ASP A 54 11.52 -14.61 6.58
CA ASP A 54 12.55 -13.95 7.38
C ASP A 54 11.88 -12.80 8.15
N PRO A 55 11.83 -12.85 9.49
CA PRO A 55 11.19 -11.81 10.29
C PRO A 55 11.81 -10.42 10.05
N SER A 56 13.09 -10.34 9.68
CA SER A 56 13.72 -9.06 9.33
C SER A 56 13.17 -8.50 8.01
N ARG A 57 12.93 -9.37 7.03
CA ARG A 57 12.37 -8.98 5.74
C ARG A 57 10.90 -8.57 5.87
N GLU A 58 10.14 -9.29 6.69
CA GLU A 58 8.75 -8.94 6.99
C GLU A 58 8.63 -7.55 7.62
N VAL A 59 9.49 -7.22 8.59
CA VAL A 59 9.52 -5.89 9.22
C VAL A 59 9.87 -4.79 8.22
N GLU A 60 10.85 -5.04 7.35
CA GLU A 60 11.24 -4.10 6.28
C GLU A 60 10.09 -3.87 5.29
N LEU A 61 9.42 -4.94 4.85
CA LEU A 61 8.26 -4.86 3.96
C LEU A 61 7.11 -4.08 4.60
N GLN A 62 6.81 -4.35 5.87
CA GLN A 62 5.78 -3.62 6.61
C GLN A 62 6.12 -2.12 6.75
N ALA A 63 7.39 -1.78 6.96
CA ALA A 63 7.81 -0.38 6.98
C ALA A 63 7.63 0.30 5.61
N ARG A 64 7.93 -0.42 4.52
CA ARG A 64 7.72 0.07 3.16
C ARG A 64 6.24 0.26 2.84
N VAL A 65 5.38 -0.68 3.25
CA VAL A 65 3.92 -0.58 3.09
C VAL A 65 3.40 0.68 3.78
N ARG A 66 3.74 0.89 5.05
CA ARG A 66 3.32 2.11 5.80
C ARG A 66 3.75 3.39 5.10
N ASN A 67 4.99 3.44 4.60
CA ASN A 67 5.49 4.61 3.88
C ASN A 67 4.70 4.87 2.58
N LEU A 68 4.39 3.81 1.83
CA LEU A 68 3.58 3.92 0.61
C LEU A 68 2.14 4.37 0.90
N GLU A 69 1.52 3.83 1.94
CA GLU A 69 0.18 4.23 2.38
C GLU A 69 0.13 5.72 2.77
N GLN A 70 1.14 6.21 3.50
CA GLN A 70 1.26 7.63 3.83
C GLN A 70 1.39 8.52 2.59
N MET A 71 2.26 8.14 1.65
CA MET A 71 2.43 8.88 0.40
C MET A 71 1.16 8.89 -0.45
N LEU A 72 0.46 7.75 -0.53
CA LEU A 72 -0.81 7.63 -1.24
C LEU A 72 -1.87 8.54 -0.62
N GLY A 73 -1.97 8.58 0.72
CA GLY A 73 -2.88 9.47 1.42
C GLY A 73 -2.58 10.94 1.11
N LYS A 74 -1.31 11.35 1.17
CA LYS A 74 -0.87 12.72 0.83
C LYS A 74 -1.26 13.09 -0.60
N LEU A 75 -0.91 12.24 -1.57
CA LEU A 75 -1.18 12.50 -2.98
C LEU A 75 -2.69 12.55 -3.29
N THR A 76 -3.48 11.71 -2.59
CA THR A 76 -4.94 11.71 -2.71
C THR A 76 -5.53 13.04 -2.24
N LEU A 77 -5.09 13.56 -1.10
CA LEU A 77 -5.53 14.85 -0.58
C LEU A 77 -5.13 16.01 -1.51
N GLU A 78 -3.89 16.01 -2.01
CA GLU A 78 -3.43 17.01 -2.99
C GLU A 78 -4.28 16.97 -4.27
N ASN A 79 -4.58 15.77 -4.77
CA ASN A 79 -5.40 15.61 -5.96
C ASN A 79 -6.84 16.13 -5.78
N GLU A 80 -7.47 15.79 -4.65
CA GLU A 80 -8.80 16.28 -4.30
C GLU A 80 -8.83 17.81 -4.14
N PHE A 81 -7.79 18.38 -3.51
CA PHE A 81 -7.63 19.82 -3.39
C PHE A 81 -7.53 20.50 -4.76
N LEU A 82 -6.67 20.00 -5.65
CA LEU A 82 -6.49 20.54 -7.01
C LEU A 82 -7.77 20.44 -7.84
N LYS A 83 -8.45 19.29 -7.80
CA LYS A 83 -9.76 19.11 -8.46
C LYS A 83 -10.81 20.08 -7.95
N LYS A 84 -10.83 20.38 -6.65
CA LYS A 84 -11.75 21.36 -6.06
C LYS A 84 -11.40 22.78 -6.50
N ALA A 85 -10.11 23.15 -6.50
CA ALA A 85 -9.65 24.44 -6.97
C ALA A 85 -10.01 24.68 -8.45
N LEU A 86 -9.78 23.67 -9.31
CA LEU A 86 -10.14 23.73 -10.73
C LEU A 86 -11.65 23.92 -10.93
N ARG A 87 -12.48 23.13 -10.26
CA ARG A 87 -13.95 23.27 -10.33
C ARG A 87 -14.41 24.67 -9.90
N ASN A 88 -13.80 25.24 -8.87
CA ASN A 88 -14.15 26.58 -8.41
C ASN A 88 -13.75 27.66 -9.43
N SER A 89 -12.58 27.53 -10.06
CA SER A 89 -12.12 28.44 -11.11
C SER A 89 -13.04 28.43 -12.33
N LEU A 90 -13.43 27.24 -12.80
CA LEU A 90 -14.36 27.09 -13.93
C LEU A 90 -15.74 27.71 -13.64
N LYS A 91 -16.26 27.54 -12.41
CA LYS A 91 -17.50 28.20 -11.99
C LYS A 91 -17.38 29.73 -12.01
N GLN A 92 -16.22 30.27 -11.61
CA GLN A 92 -15.98 31.71 -11.62
C GLN A 92 -15.94 32.28 -13.04
N SER A 93 -15.38 31.56 -14.03
CA SER A 93 -15.41 32.00 -15.43
C SER A 93 -16.84 32.02 -15.98
N GLU A 94 -17.67 31.02 -15.70
CA GLU A 94 -19.08 30.99 -16.14
C GLU A 94 -19.91 32.15 -15.54
N THR A 95 -19.67 32.49 -14.27
CA THR A 95 -20.34 33.63 -13.63
C THR A 95 -19.88 34.97 -14.19
N LYS A 96 -18.61 35.10 -14.59
CA LYS A 96 -18.09 36.33 -15.21
C LYS A 96 -18.65 36.55 -16.61
N ASP A 97 -18.69 35.51 -17.44
CA ASP A 97 -19.24 35.59 -18.80
C ASP A 97 -20.75 35.86 -18.83
N SER A 98 -21.50 35.36 -17.84
CA SER A 98 -22.94 35.65 -17.70
C SER A 98 -23.25 37.03 -17.11
N SER A 99 -22.29 37.65 -16.40
CA SER A 99 -22.43 38.98 -15.79
C SER A 99 -22.07 40.14 -16.71
N LEU A 100 -21.65 39.89 -17.96
CA LEU A 100 -21.46 40.96 -18.93
C LEU A 100 -22.82 41.58 -19.30
N PRO A 101 -23.04 42.89 -19.12
CA PRO A 101 -24.28 43.52 -19.55
C PRO A 101 -24.40 43.35 -21.06
N ARG A 102 -25.49 42.75 -21.53
CA ARG A 102 -25.89 42.83 -22.94
C ARG A 102 -26.18 44.29 -23.24
N THR A 103 -25.18 45.04 -23.69
CA THR A 103 -25.34 46.36 -24.30
C THR A 103 -25.97 46.21 -25.67
N ALA A 104 -27.24 45.79 -25.68
CA ALA A 104 -28.11 45.88 -26.84
C ALA A 104 -28.88 47.21 -26.74
N ALA A 105 -28.20 48.33 -27.01
CA ALA A 105 -28.79 49.58 -27.50
C ALA A 105 -27.76 50.72 -27.47
N SER A 106 -26.95 50.86 -28.53
CA SER A 106 -26.30 52.16 -28.81
C SER A 106 -26.29 52.55 -30.30
N TYR A 107 -26.99 51.83 -31.17
CA TYR A 107 -27.03 52.14 -32.62
C TYR A 107 -28.28 52.91 -33.08
N ALA A 108 -29.20 53.29 -32.18
CA ALA A 108 -30.48 53.92 -32.55
C ALA A 108 -30.55 55.45 -32.35
N ALA A 109 -29.43 56.15 -32.14
CA ALA A 109 -29.43 57.59 -31.84
C ALA A 109 -28.84 58.51 -32.93
N LEU A 110 -28.77 58.06 -34.19
CA LEU A 110 -28.22 58.88 -35.30
C LEU A 110 -29.18 59.08 -36.49
N LYS A 111 -30.48 58.74 -36.36
CA LYS A 111 -31.49 59.06 -37.38
C LYS A 111 -32.75 59.68 -36.77
N GLY A 112 -32.87 61.00 -36.95
CA GLY A 112 -34.09 61.78 -36.71
C GLY A 112 -33.75 63.06 -35.94
N GLY A 113 -33.99 64.28 -36.43
CA GLY A 113 -34.61 64.82 -37.64
C GLY A 113 -34.26 66.33 -37.68
N ALA A 114 -34.18 66.95 -38.87
CA ALA A 114 -35.10 68.01 -39.35
C ALA A 114 -35.34 69.15 -38.33
N ASN A 115 -35.01 70.42 -38.61
CA ASN A 115 -35.45 71.25 -39.73
C ASN A 115 -34.54 72.48 -39.86
#